data_AF-A0A243WD63-F1
#
_entry.id   AF-A0A243WD63-F1
#
_cell.length_a   1.000
_cell.length_b   1.000
_cell.length_c   1.000
_cell.angle_alpha   90.00
_cell.angle_beta   90.00
_cell.angle_gamma   90.00
#
_symmetry.space_group_name_H-M   'P 1'
#
loop_
_entity.id
_entity.type
_entity.pdbx_description
1 polymer ?
#
loop_
_entity_poly.entity_id
_entity_poly.type
_entity_poly.pdbx_seq_one_letter_code
_entity_poly.pdbx_strand_id
1 'polypeptide(L)'
;MQDKSWLSEYKWLLLLPASLILYLAFDPILNRLDKQMLGAHPEVILKAINSAKASPKIVGRTGTILSESHRLDKRSSEPDSLILQINLKGEKSTATITAYAVKQAAGAWRIYKGDTIFTK
;
A
#
# COMPACT_ATOMS: atom_id res chain seq x y z
N MET A 1 30.02 -47.99 21.17
CA MET A 1 29.83 -46.89 22.13
C MET A 1 30.52 -45.64 21.60
N GLN A 2 29.79 -44.75 20.94
CA GLN A 2 29.92 -43.31 21.17
C GLN A 2 28.72 -42.62 20.53
N ASP A 3 28.04 -41.89 21.40
CA ASP A 3 26.75 -41.24 21.28
C ASP A 3 26.74 -40.23 20.12
N LYS A 4 25.65 -40.19 19.35
CA LYS A 4 25.35 -39.15 18.35
C LYS A 4 23.90 -38.68 18.50
N SER A 5 23.37 -38.70 19.73
CA SER A 5 21.99 -38.30 20.04
C SER A 5 21.82 -36.79 20.20
N TRP A 6 22.88 -36.02 20.43
CA TRP A 6 22.76 -34.58 20.74
C TRP A 6 22.51 -33.66 19.53
N LEU A 7 22.56 -34.13 18.29
CA LEU A 7 22.34 -33.28 17.10
C LEU A 7 20.88 -33.24 16.62
N SER A 8 20.01 -34.13 17.11
CA SER A 8 18.59 -34.12 16.74
C SER A 8 17.76 -33.14 17.57
N GLU A 9 18.15 -32.86 18.81
CA GLU A 9 17.38 -32.04 19.77
C GLU A 9 17.49 -30.54 19.51
N TYR A 10 18.52 -30.08 18.80
CA TYR A 10 18.77 -28.65 18.54
C TYR A 10 18.34 -28.20 17.13
N LYS A 11 17.72 -29.08 16.32
CA LYS A 11 17.24 -28.72 14.96
C LYS A 11 16.22 -27.58 14.98
N TRP A 12 15.41 -27.49 16.02
CA TRP A 12 14.42 -26.42 16.21
C TRP A 12 15.05 -25.07 16.57
N LEU A 13 16.25 -25.07 17.18
CA LEU A 13 16.98 -23.84 17.53
C LEU A 13 17.59 -23.14 16.31
N LEU A 14 17.78 -23.84 15.19
CA LEU A 14 18.20 -23.23 13.90
C LEU A 14 17.03 -22.63 13.11
N LEU A 15 15.78 -23.00 13.41
CA LEU A 15 14.60 -22.45 12.73
C LEU A 15 14.24 -21.03 13.21
N LEU A 16 14.52 -20.72 14.48
CA LEU A 16 14.26 -19.40 15.06
C LEU A 16 15.10 -18.26 14.41
N PRO A 17 16.43 -18.38 14.25
CA PRO A 17 17.21 -17.36 13.55
C PRO A 17 16.89 -17.34 12.05
N ALA A 18 16.59 -18.47 11.42
CA ALA A 18 16.20 -18.51 10.01
C ALA A 18 14.88 -17.77 9.74
N SER A 19 13.89 -17.91 10.62
CA SER A 19 12.62 -17.16 10.57
C SER A 19 12.83 -15.66 10.78
N LEU A 20 13.70 -15.28 11.73
CA LEU A 20 14.01 -13.88 11.99
C LEU A 20 14.75 -13.21 10.82
N ILE A 21 15.69 -13.91 10.19
CA ILE A 21 16.41 -13.45 8.99
C ILE A 21 15.43 -13.33 7.81
N LEU A 22 14.50 -14.28 7.64
CA LEU A 22 13.49 -14.22 6.58
C LEU A 22 12.54 -13.03 6.80
N TYR A 23 12.11 -12.77 8.04
CA TYR A 23 11.25 -11.64 8.39
C TYR A 23 11.95 -10.30 8.10
N LEU A 24 13.22 -10.15 8.53
CA LEU A 24 14.01 -8.94 8.31
C LEU A 24 14.38 -8.72 6.82
N ALA A 25 14.49 -9.79 6.03
CA ALA A 25 14.75 -9.69 4.59
C ALA A 25 13.49 -9.31 3.80
N PHE A 26 12.30 -9.75 4.24
CA PHE A 26 11.04 -9.48 3.54
C PHE A 26 10.54 -8.03 3.73
N ASP A 27 10.71 -7.45 4.92
CA ASP A 27 10.23 -6.09 5.23
C ASP A 27 10.76 -4.97 4.29
N PRO A 28 12.08 -4.91 3.99
CA PRO A 28 12.60 -3.91 3.05
C PRO A 28 12.30 -4.24 1.58
N ILE A 29 12.07 -5.51 1.24
CA ILE A 29 11.73 -5.92 -0.13
C ILE A 29 10.28 -5.56 -0.45
N LEU A 30 9.33 -5.83 0.46
CA LEU A 30 7.93 -5.44 0.31
C LEU A 30 7.78 -3.91 0.24
N ASN A 31 8.45 -3.17 1.13
CA ASN A 31 8.46 -1.70 1.09
C ASN A 31 9.07 -1.12 -0.20
N ARG A 32 10.06 -1.80 -0.81
CA ARG A 32 10.64 -1.37 -2.10
C ARG A 32 9.73 -1.73 -3.27
N LEU A 33 9.08 -2.89 -3.24
CA LEU A 33 8.12 -3.31 -4.25
C LEU A 33 6.91 -2.36 -4.28
N ASP A 34 6.39 -1.98 -3.12
CA ASP A 34 5.34 -0.95 -3.03
C ASP A 34 5.81 0.37 -3.64
N LYS A 35 7.01 0.85 -3.28
CA LYS A 35 7.58 2.09 -3.85
C LYS A 35 7.84 2.02 -5.35
N GLN A 36 8.24 0.88 -5.89
CA GLN A 36 8.43 0.71 -7.34
C GLN A 36 7.09 0.62 -8.09
N MET A 37 6.06 0.02 -7.49
CA MET A 37 4.72 -0.04 -8.08
C MET A 37 4.00 1.33 -8.06
N LEU A 38 4.37 2.22 -7.14
CA LEU A 38 3.84 3.58 -7.00
C LEU A 38 4.40 4.60 -8.02
N GLY A 39 5.39 4.24 -8.84
CA GLY A 39 5.96 5.12 -9.87
C GLY A 39 6.74 6.33 -9.33
N ALA A 40 6.80 7.42 -10.09
CA ALA A 40 7.65 8.58 -9.79
C ALA A 40 7.19 9.46 -8.60
N HIS A 41 6.01 9.20 -8.03
CA HIS A 41 5.39 10.08 -7.02
C HIS A 41 4.80 9.30 -5.83
N PRO A 42 5.58 8.45 -5.15
CA PRO A 42 5.08 7.51 -4.14
C PRO A 42 4.46 8.18 -2.91
N GLU A 43 5.00 9.33 -2.50
CA GLU A 43 4.51 10.09 -1.35
C GLU A 43 3.09 10.67 -1.55
N VAL A 44 2.77 11.12 -2.76
CA VAL A 44 1.47 11.69 -3.10
C VAL A 44 0.40 10.60 -3.09
N ILE A 45 0.74 9.44 -3.65
CA ILE A 45 -0.18 8.30 -3.72
C ILE A 45 -0.42 7.72 -2.33
N LEU A 46 0.63 7.49 -1.54
CA LEU A 46 0.50 7.00 -0.16
C LEU A 46 -0.35 7.92 0.71
N LYS A 47 -0.14 9.24 0.59
CA LYS A 47 -0.95 10.23 1.32
C LYS A 47 -2.43 10.15 0.94
N ALA A 48 -2.74 10.00 -0.34
CA ALA A 48 -4.11 9.87 -0.81
C ALA A 48 -4.78 8.56 -0.35
N ILE A 49 -4.07 7.43 -0.47
CA ILE A 49 -4.54 6.11 -0.01
C ILE A 49 -4.81 6.12 1.49
N ASN A 50 -3.87 6.60 2.29
CA ASN A 50 -4.02 6.67 3.74
C ASN A 50 -5.20 7.57 4.15
N SER A 51 -5.37 8.71 3.48
CA SER A 51 -6.51 9.60 3.71
C SER A 51 -7.85 8.94 3.35
N ALA A 52 -7.87 8.13 2.27
CA ALA A 52 -9.06 7.39 1.85
C ALA A 52 -9.43 6.28 2.85
N LYS A 53 -8.45 5.52 3.33
CA LYS A 53 -8.64 4.43 4.31
C LYS A 53 -9.07 4.94 5.68
N ALA A 54 -8.60 6.12 6.08
CA ALA A 54 -8.98 6.74 7.35
C ALA A 54 -10.35 7.45 7.30
N SER A 55 -10.97 7.60 6.13
CA SER A 55 -12.22 8.33 5.97
C SER A 55 -13.41 7.54 6.55
N PRO A 56 -14.09 8.05 7.60
CA PRO A 56 -15.22 7.36 8.22
C PRO A 56 -16.38 7.13 7.23
N LYS A 57 -16.56 8.05 6.27
CA LYS A 57 -17.59 7.94 5.22
C LYS A 57 -17.31 6.77 4.26
N ILE A 58 -16.04 6.50 3.97
CA ILE A 58 -15.65 5.39 3.09
C ILE A 58 -15.77 4.09 3.89
N VAL A 59 -15.09 4.00 5.02
CA VAL A 59 -15.09 2.80 5.88
C VAL A 59 -16.51 2.41 6.31
N GLY A 60 -17.37 3.37 6.64
CA GLY A 60 -18.76 3.10 7.01
C GLY A 60 -19.58 2.43 5.91
N ARG A 61 -19.24 2.67 4.63
CA ARG A 61 -19.91 2.08 3.46
C ARG A 61 -19.24 0.81 2.97
N THR A 62 -17.91 0.76 2.94
CA THR A 62 -17.14 -0.40 2.49
C THR A 62 -17.02 -1.52 3.54
N GLY A 63 -17.10 -1.19 4.82
CA GLY A 63 -16.71 -2.12 5.89
C GLY A 63 -15.20 -2.28 5.99
N THR A 64 -14.75 -3.42 6.51
CA THR A 64 -13.32 -3.78 6.56
C THR A 64 -12.75 -3.81 5.15
N ILE A 65 -11.62 -3.15 4.93
CA ILE A 65 -10.92 -3.13 3.64
C ILE A 65 -10.20 -4.47 3.48
N LEU A 66 -10.54 -5.22 2.43
CA LEU A 66 -9.96 -6.52 2.11
C LEU A 66 -8.79 -6.41 1.13
N SER A 67 -8.88 -5.48 0.17
CA SER A 67 -7.79 -5.20 -0.76
C SER A 67 -7.81 -3.76 -1.26
N GLU A 68 -6.65 -3.32 -1.73
CA GLU A 68 -6.47 -2.01 -2.34
C GLU A 68 -5.76 -2.15 -3.69
N SER A 69 -6.14 -1.31 -4.63
CA SER A 69 -5.40 -1.10 -5.87
C SER A 69 -5.47 0.37 -6.25
N HIS A 70 -4.46 0.84 -6.98
CA HIS A 70 -4.40 2.23 -7.40
C HIS A 70 -3.89 2.31 -8.83
N ARG A 71 -4.31 3.36 -9.52
CA ARG A 71 -3.88 3.70 -10.86
C ARG A 71 -3.58 5.19 -10.93
N LEU A 72 -2.42 5.52 -11.46
CA LEU A 72 -2.00 6.90 -11.67
C LEU A 72 -2.04 7.17 -13.17
N ASP A 73 -2.83 8.15 -13.58
CA ASP A 73 -2.89 8.63 -14.95
C ASP A 73 -2.47 10.12 -14.99
N LYS A 74 -1.78 10.55 -16.05
CA LYS A 74 -1.49 11.98 -16.25
C LYS A 74 -2.75 12.67 -16.76
N ARG A 75 -3.13 13.79 -16.14
CA ARG A 75 -4.35 14.53 -16.53
C ARG A 75 -4.19 15.30 -17.85
N SER A 76 -2.96 15.64 -18.20
CA SER A 76 -2.59 16.49 -19.33
C SER A 76 -1.16 16.18 -19.79
N SER A 77 -0.73 16.75 -20.90
CA SER A 77 0.68 16.85 -21.30
C SER A 77 1.51 17.68 -20.30
N GLU A 78 0.85 18.42 -19.40
CA GLU A 78 1.49 19.20 -18.35
C GLU A 78 2.03 18.31 -17.21
N PRO A 79 3.32 18.47 -16.84
CA PRO A 79 3.98 17.64 -15.83
C PRO A 79 3.45 17.83 -14.41
N ASP A 80 2.64 18.87 -14.18
CA ASP A 80 2.25 19.33 -12.84
C ASP A 80 0.83 18.89 -12.42
N SER A 81 0.22 17.94 -13.15
CA SER A 81 -1.10 17.41 -12.81
C SER A 81 -1.21 15.89 -12.97
N LEU A 82 -1.75 15.23 -11.94
CA LEU A 82 -1.95 13.78 -11.89
C LEU A 82 -3.38 13.46 -11.48
N ILE A 83 -3.93 12.41 -12.06
CA ILE A 83 -5.17 11.76 -11.61
C ILE A 83 -4.77 10.47 -10.92
N LEU A 84 -5.25 10.29 -9.70
CA LEU A 84 -5.09 9.07 -8.94
C LEU A 84 -6.45 8.43 -8.74
N GLN A 85 -6.63 7.24 -9.28
CA GLN A 85 -7.79 6.40 -9.02
C GLN A 85 -7.41 5.34 -7.99
N ILE A 86 -8.14 5.29 -6.89
CA ILE A 86 -7.93 4.34 -5.78
C ILE A 86 -9.17 3.46 -5.71
N ASN A 87 -8.98 2.15 -5.79
CA ASN A 87 -10.04 1.18 -5.55
C ASN A 87 -9.80 0.49 -4.22
N LEU A 88 -10.74 0.66 -3.31
CA LEU A 88 -10.76 0.04 -2.00
C LEU A 88 -11.88 -1.01 -1.97
N LYS A 89 -11.52 -2.28 -2.02
CA LYS A 89 -12.49 -3.37 -1.93
C LYS A 89 -12.72 -3.69 -0.47
N GLY A 90 -13.92 -3.44 0.03
CA GLY A 90 -14.33 -3.83 1.38
C GLY A 90 -15.34 -4.98 1.39
N GLU A 91 -15.64 -5.47 2.57
CA GLU A 91 -16.63 -6.55 2.80
C GLU A 91 -18.02 -6.25 2.23
N LYS A 92 -18.45 -4.98 2.27
CA LYS A 92 -19.82 -4.56 1.93
C LYS A 92 -19.93 -3.97 0.52
N SER A 93 -18.88 -3.29 0.07
CA SER A 93 -18.85 -2.60 -1.22
C SER A 93 -17.40 -2.29 -1.62
N THR A 94 -17.18 -2.08 -2.91
CA THR A 94 -15.96 -1.46 -3.43
C THR A 94 -16.15 0.05 -3.54
N ALA A 95 -15.21 0.82 -3.01
CA ALA A 95 -15.14 2.27 -3.21
C ALA A 95 -14.07 2.61 -4.25
N THR A 96 -14.48 3.21 -5.35
CA THR A 96 -13.60 3.80 -6.35
C THR A 96 -13.53 5.29 -6.11
N ILE A 97 -12.33 5.79 -5.79
CA ILE A 97 -12.08 7.17 -5.41
C ILE A 97 -11.18 7.79 -6.47
N THR A 98 -11.64 8.89 -7.05
CA THR A 98 -10.83 9.69 -7.95
C THR A 98 -10.27 10.88 -7.18
N ALA A 99 -8.95 11.02 -7.16
CA ALA A 99 -8.24 12.13 -6.57
C ALA A 99 -7.40 12.84 -7.63
N TYR A 100 -7.20 14.14 -7.46
CA TYR A 100 -6.38 14.96 -8.34
C TYR A 100 -5.20 15.49 -7.54
N ALA A 101 -3.98 15.27 -8.01
CA ALA A 101 -2.81 15.88 -7.43
C ALA A 101 -2.27 16.96 -8.37
N VAL A 102 -2.04 18.16 -7.82
CA VAL A 102 -1.49 19.29 -8.57
C VAL A 102 -0.26 19.80 -7.85
N LYS A 103 0.82 20.03 -8.61
CA LYS A 103 2.05 20.62 -8.08
C LYS A 103 1.88 22.12 -7.94
N GLN A 104 2.13 22.64 -6.74
CA GLN A 104 2.09 24.08 -6.47
C GLN A 104 3.40 24.74 -6.90
N ALA A 105 3.38 26.07 -7.10
CA ALA A 105 4.58 26.84 -7.45
C ALA A 105 5.74 26.66 -6.46
N ALA A 106 5.44 26.38 -5.18
CA ALA A 106 6.43 26.06 -4.14
C ALA A 106 7.00 24.63 -4.22
N GLY A 107 6.64 23.85 -5.24
CA GLY A 107 7.08 22.46 -5.43
C GLY A 107 6.28 21.41 -4.64
N ALA A 108 5.42 21.83 -3.70
CA ALA A 108 4.59 20.92 -2.92
C ALA A 108 3.40 20.38 -3.74
N TRP A 109 3.08 19.10 -3.56
CA TRP A 109 1.90 18.48 -4.17
C TRP A 109 0.68 18.66 -3.29
N ARG A 110 -0.39 19.23 -3.86
CA ARG A 110 -1.70 19.32 -3.21
C ARG A 110 -2.65 18.30 -3.82
N ILE A 111 -3.26 17.51 -2.94
CA ILE A 111 -4.22 16.46 -3.33
C ILE A 111 -5.61 16.99 -3.07
N TYR A 112 -6.44 16.97 -4.10
CA TYR A 112 -7.85 17.30 -4.06
C TYR A 112 -8.64 16.00 -4.20
N LYS A 113 -9.55 15.78 -3.26
CA LYS A 113 -10.51 14.68 -3.37
C LYS A 113 -11.52 15.03 -4.46
N GLY A 114 -11.66 14.18 -5.46
CA GLY A 114 -12.74 14.24 -6.44
C GLY A 114 -13.88 13.31 -6.02
N ASP A 115 -14.37 12.53 -6.97
CA ASP A 115 -15.54 11.69 -6.78
C ASP A 115 -15.24 10.40 -6.03
N THR A 116 -16.28 9.85 -5.41
CA THR A 116 -16.24 8.51 -4.79
C THR A 116 -17.47 7.74 -5.21
N ILE A 117 -17.26 6.68 -5.97
CA ILE A 117 -18.30 5.77 -6.46
C ILE A 117 -18.26 4.51 -5.60
N PHE A 118 -19.43 4.04 -5.17
CA PHE A 118 -19.58 2.80 -4.43
C PHE A 118 -20.28 1.77 -5.31
N THR A 119 -19.69 0.60 -5.46
CA THR A 119 -20.25 -0.55 -6.19
C THR A 119 -20.32 -1.76 -5.26
N LYS A 120 -21.32 -2.62 -5.43
CA LYS A 120 -21.51 -3.81 -4.60
C LYS A 120 -20.87 -5.03 -5.25
#